data_AF-A0A7I7MRH7-F1
#
_entry.id   AF-A0A7I7MRH7-F1
#
_cell.length_a   1.000
_cell.length_b   1.000
_cell.length_c   1.000
_cell.angle_alpha   90.00
_cell.angle_beta   90.00
_cell.angle_gamma   90.00
#
_symmetry.space_group_name_H-M   'P 1'
#
loop_
_entity.id
_entity.type
_entity.pdbx_description
1 polymer ?
#
loop_
_entity_poly.entity_id
_entity_poly.type
_entity_poly.pdbx_seq_one_letter_code
_entity_poly.pdbx_strand_id
1 'polypeptide(L)'
;MFGDGGAGGTGGNGGSGFNSLTSSVGGAGGAGGHAGLFGAGGTGGTGGIGGQNTETGPAASNGGAGGAGGGGGYLVGDGGAGGTGGAGGVNSSGGATLTGGTGGTGGAGGAAGWLHGSGGTGGAGGAGGLNNAGGATGGTGGAGGAGGSGAWLYGNGGAGGAGGAGASGNAGAGGGGGAGANAGLIGAGGAGGAGGAGGNQTGGLGRGGDAGNGGAGGAGGQLYGNGGDGGNGGAGGANTGGGNGSDGGAAGHGGAGGSARLIGAGGHGGDGGAGGNTAGRRADAVAGDGGNGGAGGNGGWLIGDAGAGGAGGHGGNNTSTTNEAGQTGGTGGNGGNGGAGGTAGLLAGNGGVGGAGGTGGNGGKAAGNSVVGGNAGNGGSGGAGGLAGQLGNGGGGGSGGNGGNGGTGTTAGNGGNGGVGAVGGNAQLIGNGGNGGGGGNGGTGATPGTGGAGAAGGTGGTLFGAPGTTGADGT
;
A
#
# COMPACT_ATOMS: atom_id res chain seq x y z
N MET A 1 -20.65 -0.94 37.10
CA MET A 1 -21.56 -1.55 36.10
C MET A 1 -21.45 -0.83 34.77
N PHE A 2 -21.62 0.49 34.76
CA PHE A 2 -21.32 1.35 33.61
C PHE A 2 -20.00 2.07 33.83
N GLY A 3 -19.19 2.19 32.78
CA GLY A 3 -17.96 3.00 32.80
C GLY A 3 -17.06 2.67 31.62
N ASP A 4 -16.64 3.71 30.93
CA ASP A 4 -15.65 3.61 29.85
C ASP A 4 -14.26 3.34 30.42
N GLY A 5 -13.43 2.68 29.63
CA GLY A 5 -12.02 2.47 29.94
C GLY A 5 -11.25 3.80 29.91
N GLY A 6 -10.37 4.00 30.88
CA GLY A 6 -9.51 5.19 30.89
C GLY A 6 -8.54 5.21 29.70
N ALA A 7 -8.23 6.38 29.17
CA ALA A 7 -7.21 6.49 28.12
C ALA A 7 -5.82 6.06 28.66
N GLY A 8 -5.04 5.42 27.79
CA GLY A 8 -3.66 5.09 28.07
C GLY A 8 -2.79 6.35 28.14
N GLY A 9 -1.85 6.39 29.09
CA GLY A 9 -0.92 7.52 29.21
C GLY A 9 0.01 7.63 28.00
N THR A 10 0.40 8.84 27.62
CA THR A 10 1.40 9.04 26.55
C THR A 10 2.78 8.53 26.99
N GLY A 11 3.49 7.86 26.08
CA GLY A 11 4.87 7.46 26.31
C GLY A 11 5.80 8.66 26.44
N GLY A 12 6.72 8.62 27.40
CA GLY A 12 7.69 9.70 27.59
C GLY A 12 8.62 9.84 26.39
N ASN A 13 8.96 11.06 25.97
CA ASN A 13 9.94 11.27 24.90
C ASN A 13 11.34 10.81 25.34
N GLY A 14 12.13 10.32 24.39
CA GLY A 14 13.55 10.09 24.59
C GLY A 14 14.27 11.42 24.87
N GLY A 15 15.14 11.45 25.87
CA GLY A 15 16.03 12.57 26.16
C GLY A 15 17.03 12.84 25.03
N SER A 16 17.41 14.11 24.89
CA SER A 16 18.46 14.61 23.98
C SER A 16 19.78 14.78 24.73
N GLY A 17 20.92 14.32 24.19
CA GLY A 17 22.23 14.57 24.81
C GLY A 17 23.40 13.76 24.24
N PHE A 18 24.62 14.05 24.73
CA PHE A 18 25.85 13.30 24.46
C PHE A 18 25.64 11.82 24.83
N ASN A 19 25.70 10.89 23.89
CA ASN A 19 25.91 9.50 24.29
C ASN A 19 26.59 8.65 23.22
N SER A 20 27.73 8.10 23.62
CA SER A 20 28.53 7.16 22.86
C SER A 20 27.93 5.75 22.78
N LEU A 21 26.80 5.40 23.43
CA LEU A 21 26.28 4.03 23.30
C LEU A 21 24.76 3.78 23.42
N THR A 22 23.92 4.69 23.94
CA THR A 22 22.45 4.46 23.99
C THR A 22 21.68 5.77 24.12
N SER A 23 21.22 6.33 23.00
CA SER A 23 20.15 7.32 23.05
C SER A 23 18.91 6.66 23.70
N SER A 24 18.21 7.38 24.58
CA SER A 24 16.98 6.88 25.22
C SER A 24 15.87 6.76 24.18
N VAL A 25 15.39 5.54 23.98
CA VAL A 25 14.25 5.22 23.09
C VAL A 25 13.03 6.02 23.53
N GLY A 26 12.18 6.42 22.58
CA GLY A 26 10.86 6.95 22.91
C GLY A 26 10.09 5.92 23.75
N GLY A 27 9.54 6.34 24.89
CA GLY A 27 8.75 5.49 25.76
C GLY A 27 7.50 4.98 25.02
N ALA A 28 7.09 3.74 25.30
CA ALA A 28 5.85 3.23 24.75
C ALA A 28 4.64 4.00 25.30
N GLY A 29 3.62 4.18 24.47
CA GLY A 29 2.31 4.63 24.93
C GLY A 29 1.70 3.58 25.86
N GLY A 30 1.08 4.04 26.95
CA GLY A 30 0.32 3.20 27.85
C GLY A 30 -0.89 2.60 27.14
N ALA A 31 -1.27 1.38 27.51
CA ALA A 31 -2.48 0.76 27.00
C ALA A 31 -3.73 1.51 27.49
N GLY A 32 -4.75 1.55 26.64
CA GLY A 32 -6.09 1.97 27.04
C GLY A 32 -6.68 1.00 28.05
N GLY A 33 -7.37 1.52 29.05
CA GLY A 33 -8.08 0.73 30.05
C GLY A 33 -9.23 -0.05 29.43
N HIS A 34 -9.49 -1.24 29.95
CA HIS A 34 -10.68 -2.01 29.59
C HIS A 34 -11.92 -1.39 30.26
N ALA A 35 -13.03 -1.34 29.54
CA ALA A 35 -14.32 -1.05 30.15
C ALA A 35 -14.81 -2.24 31.00
N GLY A 36 -15.76 -1.95 31.90
CA GLY A 36 -16.34 -2.94 32.81
C GLY A 36 -17.35 -3.88 32.13
N LEU A 37 -18.56 -3.95 32.66
CA LEU A 37 -19.62 -4.77 32.05
C LEU A 37 -20.22 -4.09 30.80
N PHE A 38 -20.38 -2.77 30.89
CA PHE A 38 -20.83 -1.87 29.82
C PHE A 38 -19.84 -0.70 29.71
N GLY A 39 -19.54 -0.26 28.49
CA GLY A 39 -18.74 0.94 28.21
C GLY A 39 -17.76 0.74 27.06
N ALA A 40 -17.26 1.82 26.48
CA ALA A 40 -16.24 1.76 25.44
C ALA A 40 -14.85 1.56 26.05
N GLY A 41 -13.99 0.80 25.38
CA GLY A 41 -12.59 0.67 25.77
C GLY A 41 -11.83 1.99 25.63
N GLY A 42 -10.87 2.23 26.50
CA GLY A 42 -10.05 3.44 26.46
C GLY A 42 -9.13 3.45 25.24
N THR A 43 -8.80 4.61 24.70
CA THR A 43 -7.80 4.71 23.64
C THR A 43 -6.41 4.40 24.17
N GLY A 44 -5.55 3.79 23.34
CA GLY A 44 -4.14 3.62 23.63
C GLY A 44 -3.39 4.95 23.58
N GLY A 45 -2.40 5.14 24.45
CA GLY A 45 -1.56 6.32 24.48
C GLY A 45 -0.62 6.37 23.28
N THR A 46 -0.20 7.57 22.88
CA THR A 46 0.80 7.73 21.82
C THR A 46 2.18 7.29 22.29
N GLY A 47 2.99 6.71 21.41
CA GLY A 47 4.40 6.46 21.66
C GLY A 47 5.21 7.75 21.70
N GLY A 48 6.22 7.80 22.56
CA GLY A 48 7.13 8.94 22.69
C GLY A 48 8.07 9.06 21.49
N ILE A 49 8.53 10.27 21.21
CA ILE A 49 9.50 10.54 20.14
C ILE A 49 10.87 9.98 20.55
N GLY A 50 11.61 9.38 19.61
CA GLY A 50 12.98 8.94 19.86
C GLY A 50 13.93 10.10 20.14
N GLY A 51 14.91 9.89 21.03
CA GLY A 51 15.94 10.88 21.36
C GLY A 51 16.79 11.32 20.16
N GLN A 52 17.20 12.59 20.17
CA GLN A 52 18.09 13.17 19.16
C GLN A 52 19.56 12.83 19.45
N ASN A 53 20.33 12.52 18.41
CA ASN A 53 21.77 12.36 18.46
C ASN A 53 22.46 13.58 17.82
N THR A 54 23.19 14.37 18.62
CA THR A 54 23.82 15.63 18.16
C THR A 54 25.33 15.54 17.95
N GLU A 55 26.02 14.50 18.44
CA GLU A 55 27.50 14.43 18.42
C GLU A 55 28.01 12.97 18.36
N THR A 56 28.49 12.53 17.18
CA THR A 56 29.26 11.31 16.82
C THR A 56 28.70 9.89 17.04
N GLY A 57 27.53 9.68 17.68
CA GLY A 57 27.00 8.32 17.92
C GLY A 57 26.45 7.63 16.66
N PRO A 58 26.45 6.28 16.54
CA PRO A 58 26.16 5.57 15.28
C PRO A 58 24.69 5.60 14.80
N ALA A 59 23.71 5.96 15.64
CA ALA A 59 22.31 6.04 15.25
C ALA A 59 21.50 6.99 16.15
N ALA A 60 20.35 7.47 15.69
CA ALA A 60 19.36 8.11 16.56
C ALA A 60 18.38 7.08 17.14
N SER A 61 17.69 7.42 18.23
CA SER A 61 16.79 6.48 18.91
C SER A 61 15.49 6.24 18.16
N ASN A 62 14.94 5.05 18.30
CA ASN A 62 13.61 4.74 17.77
C ASN A 62 12.51 5.49 18.53
N GLY A 63 11.41 5.78 17.83
CA GLY A 63 10.17 6.19 18.45
C GLY A 63 9.53 5.04 19.23
N GLY A 64 8.83 5.38 20.30
CA GLY A 64 8.10 4.42 21.11
C GLY A 64 6.90 3.85 20.38
N ALA A 65 6.53 2.60 20.66
CA ALA A 65 5.27 2.05 20.14
C ALA A 65 4.07 2.81 20.72
N GLY A 66 2.99 2.91 19.94
CA GLY A 66 1.69 3.32 20.46
C GLY A 66 1.09 2.24 21.37
N GLY A 67 0.37 2.66 22.39
CA GLY A 67 -0.32 1.75 23.31
C GLY A 67 -1.49 1.06 22.62
N ALA A 68 -1.79 -0.18 23.00
CA ALA A 68 -3.00 -0.85 22.52
C ALA A 68 -4.26 -0.13 23.03
N GLY A 69 -5.32 -0.14 22.23
CA GLY A 69 -6.64 0.25 22.68
C GLY A 69 -7.20 -0.75 23.69
N GLY A 70 -7.93 -0.25 24.69
CA GLY A 70 -8.60 -1.05 25.69
C GLY A 70 -9.79 -1.81 25.09
N GLY A 71 -10.12 -2.95 25.67
CA GLY A 71 -11.32 -3.69 25.28
C GLY A 71 -12.60 -2.98 25.72
N GLY A 72 -13.64 -3.08 24.90
CA GLY A 72 -15.00 -2.67 25.26
C GLY A 72 -15.56 -3.49 26.42
N GLY A 73 -16.68 -3.04 26.97
CA GLY A 73 -17.34 -3.69 28.10
C GLY A 73 -17.73 -5.13 27.76
N TYR A 74 -17.61 -6.04 28.73
CA TYR A 74 -17.76 -7.48 28.49
C TYR A 74 -19.05 -7.87 27.75
N LEU A 75 -20.18 -7.23 28.07
CA LEU A 75 -21.44 -7.46 27.36
C LEU A 75 -21.61 -6.52 26.17
N VAL A 76 -21.42 -5.22 26.39
CA VAL A 76 -21.63 -4.19 25.37
C VAL A 76 -20.56 -3.11 25.49
N GLY A 77 -19.95 -2.78 24.37
CA GLY A 77 -18.94 -1.74 24.31
C GLY A 77 -18.07 -1.84 23.06
N ASP A 78 -17.79 -0.70 22.47
CA ASP A 78 -16.79 -0.60 21.41
C ASP A 78 -15.39 -0.81 22.01
N GLY A 79 -14.48 -1.38 21.22
CA GLY A 79 -13.07 -1.39 21.54
C GLY A 79 -12.46 0.01 21.37
N GLY A 80 -11.52 0.36 22.24
CA GLY A 80 -10.79 1.61 22.13
C GLY A 80 -9.82 1.62 20.95
N ALA A 81 -9.56 2.77 20.35
CA ALA A 81 -8.55 2.89 19.30
C ALA A 81 -7.14 2.64 19.86
N GLY A 82 -6.25 2.05 19.05
CA GLY A 82 -4.83 1.98 19.33
C GLY A 82 -4.17 3.36 19.24
N GLY A 83 -3.16 3.59 20.07
CA GLY A 83 -2.36 4.82 20.05
C GLY A 83 -1.41 4.86 18.87
N THR A 84 -1.05 6.06 18.41
CA THR A 84 -0.06 6.21 17.32
C THR A 84 1.34 5.87 17.81
N GLY A 85 2.18 5.30 16.93
CA GLY A 85 3.60 5.18 17.19
C GLY A 85 4.29 6.54 17.23
N GLY A 86 5.32 6.66 18.08
CA GLY A 86 6.15 7.85 18.17
C GLY A 86 7.08 7.99 16.98
N ALA A 87 7.45 9.21 16.62
CA ALA A 87 8.42 9.44 15.55
C ALA A 87 9.82 8.96 15.95
N GLY A 88 10.58 8.47 14.98
CA GLY A 88 12.00 8.18 15.14
C GLY A 88 12.79 9.45 15.46
N GLY A 89 13.85 9.30 16.26
CA GLY A 89 14.74 10.38 16.64
C GLY A 89 15.59 10.89 15.49
N VAL A 90 15.97 12.17 15.57
CA VAL A 90 16.78 12.84 14.55
C VAL A 90 18.27 12.62 14.84
N ASN A 91 19.04 12.32 13.79
CA ASN A 91 20.50 12.33 13.86
C ASN A 91 21.07 13.58 13.17
N SER A 92 21.74 14.43 13.95
CA SER A 92 22.37 15.67 13.49
C SER A 92 23.90 15.58 13.45
N SER A 93 24.49 14.44 13.79
CA SER A 93 25.94 14.28 13.81
C SER A 93 26.49 13.92 12.42
N GLY A 94 27.49 14.67 11.95
CA GLY A 94 28.00 14.65 10.56
C GLY A 94 28.75 13.40 10.09
N GLY A 95 28.60 12.24 10.75
CA GLY A 95 29.26 10.99 10.36
C GLY A 95 28.53 10.26 9.23
N ALA A 96 29.28 9.59 8.34
CA ALA A 96 28.75 8.97 7.12
C ALA A 96 28.10 7.57 7.32
N THR A 97 28.15 6.98 8.53
CA THR A 97 27.68 5.60 8.82
C THR A 97 26.42 5.54 9.69
N LEU A 98 25.65 6.63 9.75
CA LEU A 98 24.64 6.81 10.79
C LEU A 98 23.20 6.63 10.28
N THR A 99 22.31 6.03 11.07
CA THR A 99 20.89 5.86 10.72
C THR A 99 19.98 6.72 11.59
N GLY A 100 18.99 7.38 10.98
CA GLY A 100 17.90 8.03 11.70
C GLY A 100 17.07 7.01 12.48
N GLY A 101 16.43 7.41 13.58
CA GLY A 101 15.66 6.48 14.40
C GLY A 101 14.48 5.89 13.63
N THR A 102 14.10 4.63 13.87
CA THR A 102 12.87 4.10 13.26
C THR A 102 11.65 4.72 13.92
N GLY A 103 10.58 4.95 13.16
CA GLY A 103 9.27 5.25 13.73
C GLY A 103 8.76 4.07 14.57
N GLY A 104 8.07 4.38 15.66
CA GLY A 104 7.40 3.38 16.49
C GLY A 104 6.20 2.77 15.77
N THR A 105 5.85 1.52 16.07
CA THR A 105 4.64 0.91 15.53
C THR A 105 3.39 1.54 16.15
N GLY A 106 2.31 1.62 15.39
CA GLY A 106 1.00 1.94 15.94
C GLY A 106 0.48 0.82 16.86
N GLY A 107 -0.26 1.19 17.90
CA GLY A 107 -0.91 0.24 18.79
C GLY A 107 -2.08 -0.46 18.13
N ALA A 108 -2.36 -1.71 18.51
CA ALA A 108 -3.56 -2.40 18.03
C ALA A 108 -4.83 -1.75 18.59
N GLY A 109 -5.92 -1.79 17.82
CA GLY A 109 -7.25 -1.47 18.32
C GLY A 109 -7.74 -2.50 19.33
N GLY A 110 -8.52 -2.07 20.31
CA GLY A 110 -9.14 -2.93 21.30
C GLY A 110 -10.29 -3.75 20.71
N ALA A 111 -10.52 -4.95 21.24
CA ALA A 111 -11.68 -5.74 20.87
C ALA A 111 -12.97 -5.15 21.48
N ALA A 112 -14.09 -5.32 20.80
CA ALA A 112 -15.41 -5.00 21.35
C ALA A 112 -15.87 -6.01 22.42
N GLY A 113 -17.02 -5.71 23.03
CA GLY A 113 -17.75 -6.60 23.94
C GLY A 113 -18.32 -7.86 23.27
N TRP A 114 -19.02 -8.71 24.04
CA TRP A 114 -19.55 -9.97 23.52
C TRP A 114 -20.82 -9.81 22.66
N LEU A 115 -21.82 -9.04 23.12
CA LEU A 115 -23.10 -8.91 22.39
C LEU A 115 -23.04 -7.81 21.33
N HIS A 116 -22.61 -6.63 21.73
CA HIS A 116 -22.64 -5.46 20.86
C HIS A 116 -21.40 -4.59 21.04
N GLY A 117 -20.80 -4.23 19.91
CA GLY A 117 -19.76 -3.21 19.82
C GLY A 117 -18.89 -3.43 18.59
N SER A 118 -18.36 -2.35 18.07
CA SER A 118 -17.36 -2.34 17.02
C SER A 118 -15.96 -2.43 17.62
N GLY A 119 -15.06 -3.12 16.93
CA GLY A 119 -13.66 -3.14 17.31
C GLY A 119 -13.00 -1.78 17.09
N GLY A 120 -12.05 -1.43 17.95
CA GLY A 120 -11.32 -0.17 17.84
C GLY A 120 -10.42 -0.13 16.61
N THR A 121 -10.16 1.05 16.08
CA THR A 121 -9.19 1.20 14.97
C THR A 121 -7.76 0.99 15.47
N GLY A 122 -6.89 0.44 14.63
CA GLY A 122 -5.45 0.43 14.89
C GLY A 122 -4.86 1.83 14.83
N GLY A 123 -3.83 2.08 15.64
CA GLY A 123 -3.09 3.34 15.61
C GLY A 123 -2.17 3.43 14.40
N ALA A 124 -1.90 4.64 13.93
CA ALA A 124 -0.92 4.85 12.86
C ALA A 124 0.51 4.57 13.34
N GLY A 125 1.38 4.10 12.43
CA GLY A 125 2.82 4.01 12.67
C GLY A 125 3.47 5.39 12.71
N GLY A 126 4.52 5.54 13.51
CA GLY A 126 5.31 6.76 13.60
C GLY A 126 6.19 6.97 12.37
N ALA A 127 6.48 8.22 12.04
CA ALA A 127 7.42 8.53 10.96
C ALA A 127 8.86 8.14 11.33
N GLY A 128 9.67 7.79 10.35
CA GLY A 128 11.10 7.62 10.51
C GLY A 128 11.81 8.93 10.84
N GLY A 129 12.88 8.85 11.63
CA GLY A 129 13.68 9.99 12.05
C GLY A 129 14.64 10.46 10.97
N LEU A 130 14.80 11.78 10.85
CA LEU A 130 15.69 12.39 9.85
C LEU A 130 17.16 12.11 10.18
N ASN A 131 17.99 12.07 9.13
CA ASN A 131 19.43 12.17 9.25
C ASN A 131 19.93 13.37 8.43
N ASN A 132 20.60 14.33 9.08
CA ASN A 132 21.06 15.58 8.46
C ASN A 132 22.50 15.50 7.91
N ALA A 133 23.20 14.37 8.08
CA ALA A 133 24.54 14.16 7.55
C ALA A 133 24.48 13.63 6.10
N GLY A 134 25.21 14.27 5.19
CA GLY A 134 25.26 13.86 3.79
C GLY A 134 25.77 12.42 3.61
N GLY A 135 24.87 11.51 3.21
CA GLY A 135 25.17 10.09 2.94
C GLY A 135 24.66 9.08 3.97
N ALA A 136 23.94 9.51 5.01
CA ALA A 136 23.55 8.67 6.16
C ALA A 136 22.04 8.31 6.14
N THR A 137 21.68 7.04 6.37
CA THR A 137 20.34 6.50 6.07
C THR A 137 19.22 7.13 6.91
N GLY A 138 18.12 7.51 6.27
CA GLY A 138 16.92 7.98 6.97
C GLY A 138 16.29 6.84 7.76
N GLY A 139 15.62 7.16 8.87
CA GLY A 139 14.88 6.17 9.64
C GLY A 139 13.70 5.59 8.86
N THR A 140 13.39 4.31 9.06
CA THR A 140 12.19 3.70 8.49
C THR A 140 10.93 4.17 9.22
N GLY A 141 9.81 4.27 8.53
CA GLY A 141 8.50 4.45 9.16
C GLY A 141 8.08 3.21 9.95
N GLY A 142 7.33 3.42 11.02
CA GLY A 142 6.73 2.35 11.82
C GLY A 142 5.51 1.74 11.13
N ALA A 143 5.23 0.46 11.37
CA ALA A 143 4.01 -0.16 10.87
C ALA A 143 2.76 0.40 11.55
N GLY A 144 1.63 0.42 10.85
CA GLY A 144 0.32 0.68 11.43
C GLY A 144 -0.16 -0.49 12.31
N GLY A 145 -0.91 -0.19 13.36
CA GLY A 145 -1.52 -1.18 14.23
C GLY A 145 -2.68 -1.90 13.57
N ALA A 146 -2.92 -3.16 13.91
CA ALA A 146 -4.12 -3.87 13.46
C ALA A 146 -5.38 -3.26 14.10
N GLY A 147 -6.51 -3.35 13.40
CA GLY A 147 -7.81 -3.09 14.01
C GLY A 147 -8.15 -4.12 15.08
N GLY A 148 -9.10 -3.79 15.96
CA GLY A 148 -9.66 -4.70 16.95
C GLY A 148 -10.85 -5.47 16.41
N SER A 149 -11.10 -6.67 16.91
CA SER A 149 -12.26 -7.48 16.49
C SER A 149 -13.59 -6.85 16.91
N GLY A 150 -14.60 -6.99 16.05
CA GLY A 150 -15.99 -6.67 16.41
C GLY A 150 -16.57 -7.65 17.44
N ALA A 151 -17.71 -7.29 18.02
CA ALA A 151 -18.40 -8.11 19.00
C ALA A 151 -18.89 -9.43 18.39
N TRP A 152 -19.06 -10.45 19.22
CA TRP A 152 -19.46 -11.78 18.75
C TRP A 152 -20.84 -11.77 18.07
N LEU A 153 -21.84 -11.05 18.60
CA LEU A 153 -23.19 -11.03 18.01
C LEU A 153 -23.37 -9.92 16.96
N TYR A 154 -23.27 -8.64 17.35
CA TYR A 154 -23.39 -7.51 16.44
C TYR A 154 -22.21 -6.54 16.60
N GLY A 155 -21.35 -6.46 15.60
CA GLY A 155 -20.14 -5.67 15.70
C GLY A 155 -19.27 -5.72 14.46
N ASN A 156 -18.91 -4.54 13.97
CA ASN A 156 -17.95 -4.39 12.89
C ASN A 156 -16.52 -4.62 13.41
N GLY A 157 -15.65 -5.16 12.56
CA GLY A 157 -14.21 -5.12 12.82
C GLY A 157 -13.67 -3.70 12.73
N GLY A 158 -12.66 -3.40 13.54
CA GLY A 158 -11.95 -2.13 13.48
C GLY A 158 -11.04 -2.04 12.27
N ALA A 159 -10.87 -0.84 11.73
CA ALA A 159 -9.92 -0.59 10.65
C ALA A 159 -8.46 -0.69 11.12
N GLY A 160 -7.56 -1.10 10.24
CA GLY A 160 -6.13 -1.04 10.48
C GLY A 160 -5.59 0.39 10.42
N GLY A 161 -4.54 0.68 11.18
CA GLY A 161 -3.85 1.97 11.16
C GLY A 161 -2.94 2.11 9.95
N ALA A 162 -2.72 3.34 9.49
CA ALA A 162 -1.76 3.61 8.41
C ALA A 162 -0.31 3.35 8.84
N GLY A 163 0.54 2.95 7.90
CA GLY A 163 1.98 2.90 8.10
C GLY A 163 2.61 4.29 8.14
N GLY A 164 3.67 4.45 8.91
CA GLY A 164 4.44 5.70 9.00
C GLY A 164 5.30 5.93 7.77
N ALA A 165 5.54 7.18 7.41
CA ALA A 165 6.45 7.52 6.32
C ALA A 165 7.92 7.28 6.70
N GLY A 166 8.73 6.87 5.73
CA GLY A 166 10.19 6.85 5.87
C GLY A 166 10.78 8.25 5.85
N ALA A 167 11.92 8.44 6.53
CA ALA A 167 12.57 9.75 6.60
C ALA A 167 13.32 10.08 5.31
N SER A 168 13.37 11.36 4.94
CA SER A 168 14.20 11.85 3.83
C SER A 168 15.69 11.95 4.24
N GLY A 169 16.63 11.89 3.30
CA GLY A 169 18.08 11.78 3.54
C GLY A 169 18.68 10.67 2.67
N ASN A 170 19.52 9.76 3.20
CA ASN A 170 19.66 8.42 2.58
C ASN A 170 18.39 7.58 2.84
N ALA A 171 17.25 8.09 2.37
CA ALA A 171 15.88 7.62 2.46
C ALA A 171 15.58 6.31 3.23
N GLY A 172 14.79 6.44 4.29
CA GLY A 172 14.22 5.28 4.98
C GLY A 172 13.00 4.71 4.26
N ALA A 173 12.73 3.42 4.43
CA ALA A 173 11.53 2.78 3.92
C ALA A 173 10.27 3.25 4.67
N GLY A 174 9.12 3.26 3.99
CA GLY A 174 7.81 3.43 4.62
C GLY A 174 7.37 2.19 5.41
N GLY A 175 6.58 2.38 6.46
CA GLY A 175 6.00 1.29 7.24
C GLY A 175 4.76 0.69 6.56
N GLY A 176 4.52 -0.60 6.74
CA GLY A 176 3.29 -1.23 6.25
C GLY A 176 2.03 -0.74 6.96
N GLY A 177 0.90 -0.73 6.26
CA GLY A 177 -0.41 -0.51 6.85
C GLY A 177 -0.86 -1.71 7.70
N GLY A 178 -1.59 -1.43 8.77
CA GLY A 178 -2.17 -2.45 9.65
C GLY A 178 -3.33 -3.18 8.98
N ALA A 179 -3.55 -4.44 9.33
CA ALA A 179 -4.72 -5.17 8.85
C ALA A 179 -6.00 -4.64 9.49
N GLY A 180 -7.08 -4.60 8.72
CA GLY A 180 -8.44 -4.50 9.25
C GLY A 180 -8.82 -5.79 9.97
N ALA A 181 -9.67 -5.67 10.99
CA ALA A 181 -10.10 -6.81 11.78
C ALA A 181 -11.43 -7.39 11.30
N ASN A 182 -11.71 -8.62 11.71
CA ASN A 182 -12.96 -9.29 11.37
C ASN A 182 -14.12 -8.79 12.23
N ALA A 183 -15.32 -8.85 11.66
CA ALA A 183 -16.57 -8.80 12.44
C ALA A 183 -16.87 -10.15 13.12
N GLY A 184 -17.87 -10.16 14.02
CA GLY A 184 -18.41 -11.37 14.65
C GLY A 184 -19.46 -12.08 13.79
N LEU A 185 -20.67 -12.27 14.32
CA LEU A 185 -21.76 -12.95 13.63
C LEU A 185 -22.43 -12.04 12.59
N ILE A 186 -22.74 -10.81 12.98
CA ILE A 186 -23.32 -9.76 12.16
C ILE A 186 -22.42 -8.52 12.23
N GLY A 187 -21.96 -8.03 11.08
CA GLY A 187 -21.14 -6.82 11.00
C GLY A 187 -20.19 -6.84 9.82
N ALA A 188 -19.71 -5.67 9.41
CA ALA A 188 -18.71 -5.54 8.36
C ALA A 188 -17.30 -5.74 8.91
N GLY A 189 -16.42 -6.33 8.11
CA GLY A 189 -14.98 -6.33 8.39
C GLY A 189 -14.41 -4.93 8.34
N GLY A 190 -13.35 -4.67 9.10
CA GLY A 190 -12.64 -3.39 9.08
C GLY A 190 -11.78 -3.23 7.83
N ALA A 191 -11.60 -2.00 7.36
CA ALA A 191 -10.69 -1.73 6.26
C ALA A 191 -9.22 -1.91 6.67
N GLY A 192 -8.36 -2.30 5.74
CA GLY A 192 -6.91 -2.28 5.90
C GLY A 192 -6.36 -0.86 5.90
N GLY A 193 -5.28 -0.63 6.65
CA GLY A 193 -4.58 0.65 6.69
C GLY A 193 -3.73 0.86 5.45
N ALA A 194 -3.56 2.12 5.03
CA ALA A 194 -2.66 2.45 3.93
C ALA A 194 -1.18 2.21 4.31
N GLY A 195 -0.35 1.84 3.35
CA GLY A 195 1.10 1.78 3.49
C GLY A 195 1.73 3.17 3.55
N GLY A 196 2.81 3.31 4.31
CA GLY A 196 3.57 4.55 4.43
C GLY A 196 4.42 4.81 3.19
N ALA A 197 4.57 6.08 2.81
CA ALA A 197 5.46 6.46 1.72
C ALA A 197 6.93 6.22 2.11
N GLY A 198 7.74 5.85 1.12
CA GLY A 198 9.19 5.82 1.26
C GLY A 198 9.79 7.23 1.35
N GLY A 199 10.94 7.36 2.02
CA GLY A 199 11.63 8.62 2.16
C GLY A 199 12.26 9.11 0.85
N ASN A 200 12.39 10.42 0.69
CA ASN A 200 13.07 10.98 -0.49
C ASN A 200 14.59 11.06 -0.29
N GLN A 201 15.35 10.73 -1.32
CA GLN A 201 16.79 10.97 -1.41
C GLN A 201 17.07 12.41 -1.84
N THR A 202 17.58 13.24 -0.93
CA THR A 202 17.81 14.68 -1.17
C THR A 202 19.28 15.09 -1.29
N GLY A 203 20.24 14.16 -1.10
CA GLY A 203 21.66 14.42 -1.36
C GLY A 203 22.58 13.22 -1.07
N GLY A 204 23.55 12.95 -1.95
CA GLY A 204 24.58 11.91 -1.77
C GLY A 204 24.43 10.66 -2.66
N LEU A 205 25.09 9.57 -2.26
CA LEU A 205 24.97 8.23 -2.86
C LEU A 205 23.84 7.48 -2.14
N GLY A 206 22.80 7.03 -2.86
CA GLY A 206 21.70 6.25 -2.25
C GLY A 206 20.42 6.26 -3.07
N ARG A 207 19.54 5.28 -2.83
CA ARG A 207 18.26 5.05 -3.54
C ARG A 207 17.06 5.54 -2.74
N GLY A 208 16.01 6.03 -3.40
CA GLY A 208 14.74 6.37 -2.77
C GLY A 208 14.26 5.25 -1.85
N GLY A 209 13.61 5.61 -0.75
CA GLY A 209 13.14 4.61 0.22
C GLY A 209 12.01 3.81 -0.39
N ASP A 210 11.99 2.50 -0.19
CA ASP A 210 10.84 1.69 -0.60
C ASP A 210 9.62 2.07 0.24
N ALA A 211 8.42 2.01 -0.34
CA ALA A 211 7.20 2.27 0.39
C ALA A 211 6.70 1.03 1.14
N GLY A 212 5.83 1.25 2.13
CA GLY A 212 5.13 0.18 2.81
C GLY A 212 3.92 -0.33 2.01
N ASN A 213 3.62 -1.61 2.13
CA ASN A 213 2.40 -2.20 1.57
C ASN A 213 1.16 -1.76 2.36
N GLY A 214 0.00 -1.72 1.71
CA GLY A 214 -1.29 -1.58 2.37
C GLY A 214 -1.67 -2.85 3.15
N GLY A 215 -2.45 -2.67 4.22
CA GLY A 215 -2.97 -3.76 5.04
C GLY A 215 -4.15 -4.45 4.37
N ALA A 216 -4.35 -5.74 4.65
CA ALA A 216 -5.55 -6.45 4.19
C ALA A 216 -6.81 -5.96 4.92
N GLY A 217 -7.94 -5.98 4.23
CA GLY A 217 -9.26 -5.80 4.84
C GLY A 217 -9.69 -7.02 5.64
N GLY A 218 -10.50 -6.80 6.67
CA GLY A 218 -11.04 -7.84 7.54
C GLY A 218 -12.25 -8.54 6.93
N ALA A 219 -12.50 -9.78 7.35
CA ALA A 219 -13.67 -10.52 6.91
C ALA A 219 -14.97 -9.94 7.52
N GLY A 220 -16.05 -10.01 6.74
CA GLY A 220 -17.40 -9.74 7.21
C GLY A 220 -17.90 -10.79 8.21
N GLY A 221 -19.05 -10.51 8.80
CA GLY A 221 -19.66 -11.35 9.83
C GLY A 221 -20.02 -12.74 9.31
N GLN A 222 -20.02 -13.73 10.20
CA GLN A 222 -20.28 -15.14 9.85
C GLN A 222 -21.61 -15.34 9.10
N LEU A 223 -22.67 -14.63 9.50
CA LEU A 223 -24.00 -14.72 8.89
C LEU A 223 -24.28 -13.58 7.92
N TYR A 224 -24.00 -12.35 8.35
CA TYR A 224 -24.27 -11.16 7.54
C TYR A 224 -23.20 -10.11 7.75
N GLY A 225 -22.67 -9.62 6.64
CA GLY A 225 -21.86 -8.42 6.60
C GLY A 225 -20.78 -8.48 5.55
N ASN A 226 -20.40 -7.30 5.09
CA ASN A 226 -19.45 -7.16 4.01
C ASN A 226 -18.02 -7.37 4.53
N GLY A 227 -17.12 -7.85 3.68
CA GLY A 227 -15.70 -7.72 3.93
C GLY A 227 -15.26 -6.25 3.91
N GLY A 228 -14.20 -5.93 4.64
CA GLY A 228 -13.58 -4.61 4.62
C GLY A 228 -12.65 -4.44 3.42
N ASP A 229 -12.47 -3.22 2.95
CA ASP A 229 -11.56 -2.93 1.84
C ASP A 229 -10.09 -3.13 2.24
N GLY A 230 -9.24 -3.48 1.30
CA GLY A 230 -7.79 -3.47 1.47
C GLY A 230 -7.25 -2.04 1.46
N GLY A 231 -6.16 -1.80 2.19
CA GLY A 231 -5.48 -0.51 2.22
C GLY A 231 -4.63 -0.29 0.97
N ASN A 232 -4.46 0.96 0.54
CA ASN A 232 -3.58 1.28 -0.59
C ASN A 232 -2.11 1.12 -0.21
N GLY A 233 -1.26 0.77 -1.18
CA GLY A 233 0.19 0.78 -1.03
C GLY A 233 0.76 2.20 -0.98
N GLY A 234 1.89 2.35 -0.28
CA GLY A 234 2.59 3.64 -0.21
C GLY A 234 3.31 3.99 -1.51
N ALA A 235 3.55 5.28 -1.75
CA ALA A 235 4.40 5.72 -2.85
C ALA A 235 5.89 5.52 -2.53
N GLY A 236 6.66 5.05 -3.51
CA GLY A 236 8.10 4.91 -3.41
C GLY A 236 8.79 6.28 -3.32
N GLY A 237 9.88 6.34 -2.57
CA GLY A 237 10.65 7.55 -2.35
C GLY A 237 11.33 8.05 -3.62
N ALA A 238 11.27 9.34 -3.89
CA ALA A 238 11.95 9.94 -5.03
C ALA A 238 13.45 10.15 -4.75
N ASN A 239 14.27 10.11 -5.81
CA ASN A 239 15.65 10.57 -5.78
C ASN A 239 15.81 11.91 -6.49
N THR A 240 16.30 12.92 -5.78
CA THR A 240 16.40 14.31 -6.27
C THR A 240 17.83 14.86 -6.29
N GLY A 241 18.80 14.16 -5.68
CA GLY A 241 20.15 14.68 -5.42
C GLY A 241 21.25 14.28 -6.43
N GLY A 242 21.04 13.23 -7.22
CA GLY A 242 21.89 12.89 -8.36
C GLY A 242 23.34 12.44 -8.14
N GLY A 243 23.60 11.63 -7.11
CA GLY A 243 24.87 10.87 -6.90
C GLY A 243 24.80 9.41 -7.38
N ASN A 244 25.88 8.62 -7.23
CA ASN A 244 25.89 7.20 -7.65
C ASN A 244 24.81 6.37 -6.91
N GLY A 245 24.11 5.48 -7.62
CA GLY A 245 23.03 4.64 -7.07
C GLY A 245 21.70 5.38 -6.92
N SER A 246 21.32 6.19 -7.92
CA SER A 246 20.23 7.17 -7.84
C SER A 246 18.80 6.58 -7.96
N ASP A 247 18.61 5.27 -7.76
CA ASP A 247 17.32 4.65 -8.05
C ASP A 247 16.18 5.26 -7.24
N GLY A 248 14.98 5.23 -7.79
CA GLY A 248 13.77 5.55 -7.06
C GLY A 248 13.40 4.37 -6.16
N GLY A 249 12.72 4.65 -5.05
CA GLY A 249 12.20 3.60 -4.19
C GLY A 249 11.06 2.84 -4.86
N ALA A 250 10.97 1.54 -4.65
CA ALA A 250 9.83 0.77 -5.10
C ALA A 250 8.58 1.20 -4.33
N ALA A 251 7.42 1.14 -4.98
CA ALA A 251 6.17 1.42 -4.30
C ALA A 251 5.62 0.21 -3.55
N GLY A 252 4.75 0.48 -2.57
CA GLY A 252 4.04 -0.54 -1.83
C GLY A 252 2.91 -1.15 -2.65
N HIS A 253 2.64 -2.42 -2.42
CA HIS A 253 1.48 -3.10 -2.98
C HIS A 253 0.21 -2.74 -2.20
N GLY A 254 -0.93 -2.74 -2.88
CA GLY A 254 -2.24 -2.66 -2.25
C GLY A 254 -2.57 -3.92 -1.46
N GLY A 255 -3.31 -3.77 -0.38
CA GLY A 255 -3.80 -4.86 0.45
C GLY A 255 -4.99 -5.57 -0.19
N ALA A 256 -5.16 -6.86 0.08
CA ALA A 256 -6.34 -7.59 -0.37
C ALA A 256 -7.59 -7.12 0.36
N GLY A 257 -8.72 -7.10 -0.34
CA GLY A 257 -10.04 -6.91 0.26
C GLY A 257 -10.45 -8.13 1.10
N GLY A 258 -11.16 -7.88 2.18
CA GLY A 258 -11.73 -8.91 3.05
C GLY A 258 -12.89 -9.61 2.37
N SER A 259 -13.06 -10.91 2.64
CA SER A 259 -14.22 -11.65 2.12
C SER A 259 -15.43 -11.49 3.05
N ALA A 260 -16.63 -11.44 2.48
CA ALA A 260 -17.84 -11.77 3.23
C ALA A 260 -17.89 -13.29 3.51
N ARG A 261 -18.79 -13.72 4.40
CA ARG A 261 -18.91 -15.14 4.78
C ARG A 261 -20.18 -15.78 4.25
N LEU A 262 -21.33 -15.68 4.90
CA LEU A 262 -22.56 -16.31 4.39
C LEU A 262 -23.33 -15.38 3.44
N ILE A 263 -23.67 -14.18 3.93
CA ILE A 263 -24.34 -13.12 3.17
C ILE A 263 -23.55 -11.83 3.31
N GLY A 264 -23.27 -11.16 2.19
CA GLY A 264 -22.60 -9.87 2.17
C GLY A 264 -21.67 -9.71 0.99
N ALA A 265 -21.27 -8.49 0.69
CA ALA A 265 -20.33 -8.21 -0.38
C ALA A 265 -18.88 -8.42 0.08
N GLY A 266 -18.00 -8.84 -0.83
CA GLY A 266 -16.56 -8.77 -0.61
C GLY A 266 -16.07 -7.33 -0.61
N GLY A 267 -15.02 -7.03 0.16
CA GLY A 267 -14.36 -5.72 0.14
C GLY A 267 -13.46 -5.55 -1.07
N HIS A 268 -13.23 -4.32 -1.50
CA HIS A 268 -12.34 -4.01 -2.61
C HIS A 268 -10.87 -4.24 -2.24
N GLY A 269 -10.04 -4.63 -3.20
CA GLY A 269 -8.59 -4.59 -3.04
C GLY A 269 -8.08 -3.15 -3.07
N GLY A 270 -7.03 -2.86 -2.30
CA GLY A 270 -6.39 -1.55 -2.31
C GLY A 270 -5.54 -1.35 -3.57
N ASP A 271 -5.36 -0.10 -3.97
CA ASP A 271 -4.50 0.25 -5.11
C ASP A 271 -3.01 0.09 -4.74
N GLY A 272 -2.18 -0.23 -5.72
CA GLY A 272 -0.73 -0.18 -5.59
C GLY A 272 -0.21 1.27 -5.62
N GLY A 273 0.90 1.53 -4.93
CA GLY A 273 1.50 2.86 -4.90
C GLY A 273 2.29 3.19 -6.16
N ALA A 274 2.54 4.48 -6.41
CA ALA A 274 3.42 4.92 -7.49
C ALA A 274 4.91 4.76 -7.12
N GLY A 275 5.73 4.31 -8.05
CA GLY A 275 7.17 4.15 -7.88
C GLY A 275 7.90 5.50 -7.80
N GLY A 276 9.04 5.50 -7.12
CA GLY A 276 9.83 6.70 -6.91
C GLY A 276 10.46 7.22 -8.20
N ASN A 277 10.37 8.54 -8.43
CA ASN A 277 11.10 9.17 -9.54
C ASN A 277 12.60 9.22 -9.26
N THR A 278 13.42 9.34 -10.31
CA THR A 278 14.87 9.46 -10.20
C THR A 278 15.41 10.68 -10.93
N ALA A 279 16.25 11.47 -10.24
CA ALA A 279 17.10 12.51 -10.83
C ALA A 279 18.58 12.19 -10.51
N GLY A 280 19.43 12.01 -11.53
CA GLY A 280 20.87 11.79 -11.31
C GLY A 280 21.78 11.80 -12.51
N ARG A 281 23.10 11.61 -12.31
CA ARG A 281 24.18 11.89 -13.30
C ARG A 281 24.84 10.63 -13.91
N ARG A 282 24.18 9.47 -13.92
CA ARG A 282 24.76 8.24 -14.50
C ARG A 282 23.80 7.41 -15.37
N ALA A 283 24.46 6.67 -16.26
CA ALA A 283 23.94 5.69 -17.20
C ALA A 283 23.68 4.33 -16.55
N ASP A 284 22.63 4.23 -15.75
CA ASP A 284 22.13 2.96 -15.15
C ASP A 284 21.00 3.18 -14.14
N ALA A 285 20.76 4.41 -13.66
CA ALA A 285 19.76 4.65 -12.63
C ALA A 285 18.36 4.18 -13.07
N VAL A 286 17.66 3.45 -12.21
CA VAL A 286 16.33 2.91 -12.47
C VAL A 286 15.32 3.61 -11.56
N ALA A 287 14.31 4.23 -12.15
CA ALA A 287 13.22 4.76 -11.34
C ALA A 287 12.40 3.61 -10.73
N GLY A 288 11.78 3.85 -9.57
CA GLY A 288 11.12 2.80 -8.81
C GLY A 288 9.94 2.18 -9.55
N ASP A 289 9.73 0.89 -9.38
CA ASP A 289 8.55 0.20 -9.92
C ASP A 289 7.28 0.60 -9.14
N GLY A 290 6.16 0.63 -9.86
CA GLY A 290 4.83 0.79 -9.28
C GLY A 290 4.38 -0.48 -8.56
N GLY A 291 3.57 -0.33 -7.52
CA GLY A 291 3.09 -1.43 -6.70
C GLY A 291 1.95 -2.17 -7.37
N ASN A 292 1.83 -3.47 -7.13
CA ASN A 292 0.65 -4.22 -7.57
C ASN A 292 -0.59 -3.81 -6.77
N GLY A 293 -1.76 -3.82 -7.42
CA GLY A 293 -3.04 -3.71 -6.74
C GLY A 293 -3.39 -4.98 -5.96
N GLY A 294 -4.17 -4.83 -4.90
CA GLY A 294 -4.66 -5.92 -4.08
C GLY A 294 -5.83 -6.65 -4.75
N ALA A 295 -5.97 -7.95 -4.48
CA ALA A 295 -7.14 -8.69 -4.93
C ALA A 295 -8.41 -8.24 -4.19
N GLY A 296 -9.55 -8.24 -4.87
CA GLY A 296 -10.86 -8.05 -4.25
C GLY A 296 -11.26 -9.27 -3.42
N GLY A 297 -12.02 -9.02 -2.36
CA GLY A 297 -12.57 -10.06 -1.49
C GLY A 297 -13.75 -10.80 -2.13
N ASN A 298 -13.97 -12.03 -1.70
CA ASN A 298 -15.10 -12.81 -2.19
C ASN A 298 -16.42 -12.34 -1.56
N GLY A 299 -17.50 -12.42 -2.33
CA GLY A 299 -18.87 -12.27 -1.81
C GLY A 299 -19.24 -13.42 -0.87
N GLY A 300 -20.33 -13.25 -0.12
CA GLY A 300 -20.84 -14.25 0.80
C GLY A 300 -21.22 -15.52 0.07
N TRP A 301 -20.85 -16.68 0.62
CA TRP A 301 -21.03 -18.01 0.05
C TRP A 301 -22.44 -18.27 -0.50
N LEU A 302 -23.49 -17.78 0.18
CA LEU A 302 -24.86 -17.93 -0.29
C LEU A 302 -25.23 -16.83 -1.29
N ILE A 303 -25.13 -15.57 -0.85
CA ILE A 303 -25.48 -14.38 -1.63
C ILE A 303 -24.47 -13.28 -1.33
N GLY A 304 -23.94 -12.66 -2.38
CA GLY A 304 -23.06 -11.53 -2.24
C GLY A 304 -22.30 -11.20 -3.51
N ASP A 305 -22.24 -9.91 -3.84
CA ASP A 305 -21.32 -9.41 -4.85
C ASP A 305 -19.87 -9.55 -4.36
N ALA A 306 -18.95 -9.80 -5.27
CA ALA A 306 -17.54 -9.78 -4.93
C ALA A 306 -16.95 -8.37 -4.98
N GLY A 307 -15.87 -8.16 -4.24
CA GLY A 307 -15.09 -6.93 -4.30
C GLY A 307 -14.27 -6.84 -5.57
N ALA A 308 -14.12 -5.63 -6.10
CA ALA A 308 -13.19 -5.36 -7.19
C ALA A 308 -11.73 -5.48 -6.74
N GLY A 309 -10.82 -5.82 -7.65
CA GLY A 309 -9.38 -5.71 -7.42
C GLY A 309 -8.90 -4.26 -7.54
N GLY A 310 -7.84 -3.91 -6.81
CA GLY A 310 -7.22 -2.59 -6.86
C GLY A 310 -6.39 -2.39 -8.12
N ALA A 311 -6.21 -1.14 -8.55
CA ALA A 311 -5.34 -0.81 -9.66
C ALA A 311 -3.86 -0.99 -9.30
N GLY A 312 -3.03 -1.31 -10.29
CA GLY A 312 -1.59 -1.25 -10.19
C GLY A 312 -1.09 0.19 -10.22
N GLY A 313 -0.04 0.47 -9.47
CA GLY A 313 0.57 1.79 -9.40
C GLY A 313 1.48 2.10 -10.58
N HIS A 314 1.66 3.38 -10.86
CA HIS A 314 2.52 3.83 -11.95
C HIS A 314 4.00 3.62 -11.62
N GLY A 315 4.81 3.25 -12.61
CA GLY A 315 6.27 3.26 -12.50
C GLY A 315 6.82 4.68 -12.41
N GLY A 316 7.91 4.86 -11.68
CA GLY A 316 8.59 6.13 -11.51
C GLY A 316 9.22 6.61 -12.81
N ASN A 317 9.27 7.92 -13.00
CA ASN A 317 9.98 8.54 -14.12
C ASN A 317 11.45 8.74 -13.78
N ASN A 318 12.31 8.56 -14.79
CA ASN A 318 13.68 9.02 -14.71
C ASN A 318 13.81 10.39 -15.40
N THR A 319 14.33 11.38 -14.68
CA THR A 319 14.57 12.74 -15.16
C THR A 319 16.05 13.11 -15.16
N SER A 320 16.94 12.12 -15.05
CA SER A 320 18.39 12.26 -15.20
C SER A 320 18.76 13.05 -16.45
N THR A 321 19.81 13.87 -16.37
CA THR A 321 20.52 14.47 -17.50
C THR A 321 22.01 14.14 -17.33
N THR A 322 22.54 13.24 -18.15
CA THR A 322 23.98 13.00 -18.25
C THR A 322 24.61 14.11 -19.11
N ASN A 323 25.84 14.55 -18.80
CA ASN A 323 26.60 15.58 -19.55
C ASN A 323 27.95 15.05 -20.07
N GLU A 324 28.23 13.76 -19.89
CA GLU A 324 29.51 13.12 -20.22
C GLU A 324 29.33 12.23 -21.47
N ALA A 325 30.32 12.23 -22.37
CA ALA A 325 30.26 11.47 -23.62
C ALA A 325 30.18 9.95 -23.36
N GLY A 326 29.32 9.25 -24.12
CA GLY A 326 29.19 7.79 -24.09
C GLY A 326 28.24 7.21 -23.02
N GLN A 327 27.42 8.04 -22.36
CA GLN A 327 26.44 7.60 -21.37
C GLN A 327 25.07 7.28 -21.99
N THR A 328 24.25 6.43 -21.36
CA THR A 328 22.82 6.29 -21.65
C THR A 328 22.01 7.06 -20.59
N GLY A 329 20.82 7.56 -20.92
CA GLY A 329 19.90 8.05 -19.88
C GLY A 329 19.46 6.90 -18.96
N GLY A 330 19.03 7.21 -17.74
CA GLY A 330 18.54 6.19 -16.81
C GLY A 330 17.15 5.66 -17.19
N THR A 331 16.77 4.46 -16.74
CA THR A 331 15.52 3.83 -17.14
C THR A 331 14.33 4.25 -16.27
N GLY A 332 13.15 4.31 -16.87
CA GLY A 332 11.89 4.44 -16.12
C GLY A 332 11.55 3.14 -15.39
N GLY A 333 10.76 3.24 -14.32
CA GLY A 333 10.25 2.08 -13.56
C GLY A 333 9.06 1.43 -14.26
N ASN A 334 8.83 0.14 -14.04
CA ASN A 334 7.66 -0.55 -14.58
C ASN A 334 6.39 -0.18 -13.80
N GLY A 335 5.25 -0.22 -14.46
CA GLY A 335 3.95 -0.15 -13.79
C GLY A 335 3.63 -1.45 -13.05
N GLY A 336 2.90 -1.35 -11.94
CA GLY A 336 2.42 -2.50 -11.19
C GLY A 336 1.23 -3.17 -11.87
N ASN A 337 1.00 -4.45 -11.57
CA ASN A 337 -0.15 -5.18 -12.09
C ASN A 337 -1.41 -4.82 -11.31
N GLY A 338 -2.57 -4.83 -11.97
CA GLY A 338 -3.87 -4.75 -11.30
C GLY A 338 -4.21 -6.03 -10.52
N GLY A 339 -4.96 -5.88 -9.44
CA GLY A 339 -5.45 -6.99 -8.62
C GLY A 339 -6.63 -7.71 -9.28
N ALA A 340 -6.76 -9.02 -9.06
CA ALA A 340 -7.94 -9.75 -9.52
C ALA A 340 -9.20 -9.33 -8.74
N GLY A 341 -10.37 -9.34 -9.40
CA GLY A 341 -11.65 -9.24 -8.73
C GLY A 341 -12.00 -10.52 -7.96
N GLY A 342 -12.77 -10.39 -6.89
CA GLY A 342 -13.22 -11.52 -6.09
C GLY A 342 -14.28 -12.37 -6.78
N THR A 343 -14.57 -13.55 -6.23
CA THR A 343 -15.69 -14.39 -6.70
C THR A 343 -16.96 -14.10 -5.92
N ALA A 344 -18.10 -14.03 -6.62
CA ALA A 344 -19.41 -13.82 -6.01
C ALA A 344 -19.91 -15.03 -5.21
N GLY A 345 -21.03 -14.84 -4.50
CA GLY A 345 -21.77 -15.90 -3.81
C GLY A 345 -22.39 -16.92 -4.75
N LEU A 346 -22.64 -18.14 -4.24
CA LEU A 346 -23.12 -19.27 -5.03
C LEU A 346 -24.46 -18.98 -5.70
N LEU A 347 -25.47 -18.51 -4.98
CA LEU A 347 -26.82 -18.36 -5.54
C LEU A 347 -26.93 -17.08 -6.34
N ALA A 348 -26.54 -15.94 -5.76
CA ALA A 348 -26.66 -14.66 -6.42
C ALA A 348 -25.52 -13.71 -6.06
N GLY A 349 -25.06 -12.98 -7.06
CA GLY A 349 -24.02 -11.96 -6.93
C GLY A 349 -23.18 -11.83 -8.20
N ASN A 350 -22.69 -10.62 -8.42
CA ASN A 350 -21.79 -10.29 -9.50
C ASN A 350 -20.34 -10.54 -9.11
N GLY A 351 -19.56 -11.06 -10.06
CA GLY A 351 -18.12 -11.18 -9.88
C GLY A 351 -17.44 -9.81 -9.79
N GLY A 352 -16.36 -9.72 -9.03
CA GLY A 352 -15.62 -8.47 -8.87
C GLY A 352 -14.91 -8.07 -10.15
N VAL A 353 -14.87 -6.77 -10.46
CA VAL A 353 -14.05 -6.27 -11.60
C VAL A 353 -12.57 -6.38 -11.24
N GLY A 354 -11.72 -6.80 -12.18
CA GLY A 354 -10.27 -6.78 -12.00
C GLY A 354 -9.70 -5.37 -12.16
N GLY A 355 -8.67 -5.05 -11.38
CA GLY A 355 -8.02 -3.74 -11.41
C GLY A 355 -7.21 -3.51 -12.67
N ALA A 356 -7.08 -2.25 -13.10
CA ALA A 356 -6.21 -1.89 -14.22
C ALA A 356 -4.72 -2.03 -13.84
N GLY A 357 -3.86 -2.35 -14.81
CA GLY A 357 -2.42 -2.25 -14.66
C GLY A 357 -1.94 -0.80 -14.66
N GLY A 358 -0.87 -0.53 -13.92
CA GLY A 358 -0.23 0.77 -13.85
C GLY A 358 0.60 1.07 -15.09
N THR A 359 0.75 2.35 -15.42
CA THR A 359 1.60 2.75 -16.56
C THR A 359 3.08 2.62 -16.22
N GLY A 360 3.91 2.30 -17.21
CA GLY A 360 5.36 2.39 -17.10
C GLY A 360 5.84 3.84 -17.02
N GLY A 361 6.97 4.05 -16.37
CA GLY A 361 7.63 5.34 -16.21
C GLY A 361 8.48 5.70 -17.41
N ASN A 362 8.64 7.01 -17.64
CA ASN A 362 9.46 7.51 -18.74
C ASN A 362 10.96 7.35 -18.45
N GLY A 363 11.74 7.11 -19.51
CA GLY A 363 13.19 7.10 -19.47
C GLY A 363 13.82 8.48 -19.37
N GLY A 364 15.05 8.53 -18.85
CA GLY A 364 15.82 9.73 -18.55
C GLY A 364 16.43 10.40 -19.78
N LYS A 365 16.63 11.71 -19.67
CA LYS A 365 17.24 12.51 -20.74
C LYS A 365 18.77 12.33 -20.76
N ALA A 366 19.36 12.55 -21.92
CA ALA A 366 20.79 12.50 -22.17
C ALA A 366 21.21 13.81 -22.87
N ALA A 367 22.19 14.54 -22.34
CA ALA A 367 22.72 15.77 -22.93
C ALA A 367 24.22 15.64 -23.25
N GLY A 368 24.64 16.05 -24.46
CA GLY A 368 26.02 15.90 -24.93
C GLY A 368 26.12 15.23 -26.31
N ASN A 369 27.33 15.11 -26.83
CA ASN A 369 27.60 14.52 -28.15
C ASN A 369 27.68 12.98 -28.07
N SER A 370 26.94 12.27 -28.93
CA SER A 370 26.88 10.80 -29.00
C SER A 370 26.37 10.09 -27.72
N VAL A 371 25.15 10.42 -27.29
CA VAL A 371 24.52 9.93 -26.05
C VAL A 371 23.08 9.44 -26.33
N VAL A 372 22.71 8.25 -25.84
CA VAL A 372 21.38 7.61 -26.04
C VAL A 372 20.47 7.95 -24.85
N GLY A 373 19.21 8.31 -25.08
CA GLY A 373 18.21 8.49 -24.03
C GLY A 373 17.94 7.19 -23.26
N GLY A 374 17.40 7.29 -22.04
CA GLY A 374 17.10 6.12 -21.23
C GLY A 374 15.87 5.36 -21.71
N ASN A 375 15.85 4.04 -21.53
CA ASN A 375 14.67 3.24 -21.86
C ASN A 375 13.53 3.52 -20.89
N ALA A 376 12.30 3.44 -21.36
CA ALA A 376 11.14 3.52 -20.48
C ALA A 376 10.86 2.20 -19.76
N GLY A 377 10.04 2.26 -18.71
CA GLY A 377 9.46 1.08 -18.08
C GLY A 377 8.23 0.57 -18.82
N ASN A 378 7.94 -0.71 -18.67
CA ASN A 378 6.77 -1.35 -19.24
C ASN A 378 5.51 -1.03 -18.41
N GLY A 379 4.34 -1.07 -19.03
CA GLY A 379 3.07 -1.05 -18.32
C GLY A 379 2.78 -2.39 -17.63
N GLY A 380 2.06 -2.34 -16.52
CA GLY A 380 1.62 -3.53 -15.79
C GLY A 380 0.41 -4.20 -16.44
N SER A 381 0.21 -5.49 -16.18
CA SER A 381 -0.97 -6.21 -16.67
C SER A 381 -2.23 -5.81 -15.89
N GLY A 382 -3.40 -5.92 -16.52
CA GLY A 382 -4.67 -5.88 -15.80
C GLY A 382 -4.88 -7.10 -14.89
N GLY A 383 -5.83 -6.99 -13.96
CA GLY A 383 -6.28 -8.08 -13.11
C GLY A 383 -7.49 -8.83 -13.70
N ALA A 384 -7.59 -10.13 -13.47
CA ALA A 384 -8.73 -10.90 -13.98
C ALA A 384 -10.06 -10.50 -13.32
N GLY A 385 -11.14 -10.56 -14.08
CA GLY A 385 -12.50 -10.43 -13.56
C GLY A 385 -12.95 -11.65 -12.78
N GLY A 386 -13.80 -11.42 -11.79
CA GLY A 386 -14.32 -12.42 -10.87
C GLY A 386 -15.46 -13.25 -11.42
N LEU A 387 -15.60 -14.48 -10.93
CA LEU A 387 -16.72 -15.37 -11.26
C LEU A 387 -18.03 -14.89 -10.61
N ALA A 388 -19.13 -14.95 -11.35
CA ALA A 388 -20.47 -14.68 -10.81
C ALA A 388 -21.06 -15.88 -10.05
N GLY A 389 -22.16 -15.63 -9.34
CA GLY A 389 -23.03 -16.69 -8.83
C GLY A 389 -23.85 -17.37 -9.92
N GLN A 390 -24.74 -18.27 -9.52
CA GLN A 390 -25.75 -18.85 -10.41
C GLN A 390 -26.57 -17.73 -11.08
N LEU A 391 -26.96 -16.71 -10.31
CA LEU A 391 -27.62 -15.49 -10.79
C LEU A 391 -26.69 -14.28 -10.62
N GLY A 392 -26.12 -13.79 -11.71
CA GLY A 392 -25.28 -12.60 -11.70
C GLY A 392 -24.36 -12.50 -12.90
N ASN A 393 -23.77 -11.32 -13.06
CA ASN A 393 -22.83 -11.06 -14.14
C ASN A 393 -21.40 -11.37 -13.70
N GLY A 394 -20.59 -11.88 -14.62
CA GLY A 394 -19.15 -12.00 -14.40
C GLY A 394 -18.50 -10.62 -14.31
N GLY A 395 -17.42 -10.52 -13.53
CA GLY A 395 -16.68 -9.27 -13.39
C GLY A 395 -15.88 -8.95 -14.64
N GLY A 396 -15.77 -7.66 -15.00
CA GLY A 396 -14.89 -7.25 -16.09
C GLY A 396 -13.42 -7.52 -15.76
N GLY A 397 -12.61 -7.86 -16.77
CA GLY A 397 -11.15 -7.90 -16.64
C GLY A 397 -10.57 -6.49 -16.69
N GLY A 398 -9.48 -6.27 -15.95
CA GLY A 398 -8.74 -5.02 -15.93
C GLY A 398 -7.96 -4.79 -17.22
N SER A 399 -7.85 -3.53 -17.64
CA SER A 399 -6.99 -3.14 -18.75
C SER A 399 -5.52 -3.21 -18.37
N GLY A 400 -4.65 -3.50 -19.33
CA GLY A 400 -3.21 -3.30 -19.17
C GLY A 400 -2.83 -1.82 -19.11
N GLY A 401 -1.73 -1.51 -18.44
CA GLY A 401 -1.18 -0.16 -18.37
C GLY A 401 -0.36 0.18 -19.61
N ASN A 402 -0.30 1.46 -19.97
CA ASN A 402 0.55 1.90 -21.07
C ASN A 402 2.04 1.80 -20.72
N GLY A 403 2.89 1.52 -21.69
CA GLY A 403 4.34 1.65 -21.55
C GLY A 403 4.77 3.11 -21.43
N GLY A 404 5.91 3.36 -20.77
CA GLY A 404 6.49 4.69 -20.67
C GLY A 404 7.16 5.14 -21.98
N ASN A 405 7.41 6.43 -22.13
CA ASN A 405 8.19 6.94 -23.26
C ASN A 405 9.69 6.86 -22.97
N GLY A 406 10.48 6.49 -23.98
CA GLY A 406 11.93 6.56 -23.94
C GLY A 406 12.40 8.00 -23.77
N GLY A 407 13.54 8.16 -23.11
CA GLY A 407 14.14 9.46 -22.84
C GLY A 407 14.71 10.13 -24.09
N THR A 408 14.88 11.44 -24.03
CA THR A 408 15.43 12.24 -25.14
C THR A 408 16.96 12.27 -25.10
N GLY A 409 17.63 12.07 -26.24
CA GLY A 409 19.08 12.20 -26.42
C GLY A 409 19.43 12.39 -27.89
N THR A 410 20.72 12.33 -28.27
CA THR A 410 21.11 12.33 -29.70
C THR A 410 20.54 11.12 -30.45
N THR A 411 20.38 10.01 -29.73
CA THR A 411 19.45 8.92 -30.07
C THR A 411 18.45 8.84 -28.93
N ALA A 412 17.15 8.73 -29.22
CA ALA A 412 16.15 8.54 -28.17
C ALA A 412 16.32 7.16 -27.49
N GLY A 413 15.87 7.03 -26.24
CA GLY A 413 15.73 5.72 -25.60
C GLY A 413 14.55 4.95 -26.19
N ASN A 414 14.48 3.64 -25.92
CA ASN A 414 13.34 2.84 -26.37
C ASN A 414 12.10 3.11 -25.50
N GLY A 415 10.92 3.05 -26.12
CA GLY A 415 9.65 3.06 -25.40
C GLY A 415 9.43 1.74 -24.67
N GLY A 416 8.67 1.79 -23.57
CA GLY A 416 8.26 0.60 -22.83
C GLY A 416 7.11 -0.11 -23.51
N ASN A 417 6.98 -1.42 -23.33
CA ASN A 417 5.84 -2.17 -23.84
C ASN A 417 4.59 -1.86 -23.01
N GLY A 418 3.43 -1.88 -23.65
CA GLY A 418 2.15 -1.87 -22.97
C GLY A 418 1.88 -3.19 -22.25
N GLY A 419 1.18 -3.13 -21.13
CA GLY A 419 0.75 -4.29 -20.38
C GLY A 419 -0.42 -5.00 -21.06
N VAL A 420 -0.54 -6.31 -20.82
CA VAL A 420 -1.67 -7.09 -21.33
C VAL A 420 -2.95 -6.77 -20.55
N GLY A 421 -4.09 -6.76 -21.22
CA GLY A 421 -5.39 -6.82 -20.58
C GLY A 421 -5.62 -8.19 -19.94
N ALA A 422 -6.64 -8.30 -19.10
CA ALA A 422 -6.97 -9.54 -18.41
C ALA A 422 -8.37 -10.04 -18.73
N VAL A 423 -8.57 -11.35 -18.58
CA VAL A 423 -9.84 -12.01 -18.94
C VAL A 423 -10.99 -11.50 -18.09
N GLY A 424 -12.18 -11.39 -18.71
CA GLY A 424 -13.43 -11.20 -17.99
C GLY A 424 -13.86 -12.47 -17.28
N GLY A 425 -14.58 -12.32 -16.17
CA GLY A 425 -15.15 -13.41 -15.40
C GLY A 425 -16.40 -13.99 -16.05
N ASN A 426 -16.68 -15.26 -15.77
CA ASN A 426 -17.85 -15.94 -16.33
C ASN A 426 -19.11 -15.67 -15.50
N ALA A 427 -20.26 -15.63 -16.15
CA ALA A 427 -21.54 -15.93 -15.51
C ALA A 427 -21.78 -17.46 -15.49
N GLN A 428 -22.70 -17.94 -14.65
CA GLN A 428 -22.97 -19.39 -14.52
C GLN A 428 -24.31 -19.83 -15.15
N LEU A 429 -25.45 -19.48 -14.55
CA LEU A 429 -26.76 -19.91 -15.04
C LEU A 429 -27.51 -18.77 -15.72
N ILE A 430 -27.69 -17.65 -15.02
CA ILE A 430 -28.34 -16.44 -15.52
C ILE A 430 -27.41 -15.25 -15.29
N GLY A 431 -27.06 -14.55 -16.36
CA GLY A 431 -26.29 -13.31 -16.33
C GLY A 431 -25.28 -13.22 -17.46
N ASN A 432 -24.74 -12.03 -17.70
CA ASN A 432 -23.76 -11.80 -18.75
C ASN A 432 -22.35 -12.10 -18.27
N GLY A 433 -21.50 -12.60 -19.17
CA GLY A 433 -20.06 -12.66 -18.92
C GLY A 433 -19.47 -11.26 -18.81
N GLY A 434 -18.41 -11.12 -18.01
CA GLY A 434 -17.68 -9.87 -17.89
C GLY A 434 -16.86 -9.58 -19.15
N ASN A 435 -16.74 -8.32 -19.54
CA ASN A 435 -15.86 -7.94 -20.66
C ASN A 435 -14.40 -8.20 -20.31
N GLY A 436 -13.59 -8.59 -21.30
CA GLY A 436 -12.15 -8.67 -21.15
C GLY A 436 -11.52 -7.27 -21.16
N GLY A 437 -10.39 -7.14 -20.48
CA GLY A 437 -9.62 -5.90 -20.44
C GLY A 437 -8.88 -5.67 -21.75
N GLY A 438 -8.80 -4.41 -22.17
CA GLY A 438 -7.94 -4.00 -23.28
C GLY A 438 -6.46 -4.02 -22.89
N GLY A 439 -5.58 -4.21 -23.88
CA GLY A 439 -4.14 -4.03 -23.69
C GLY A 439 -3.76 -2.56 -23.59
N GLY A 440 -2.65 -2.27 -22.91
CA GLY A 440 -2.07 -0.94 -22.85
C GLY A 440 -1.29 -0.61 -24.11
N ASN A 441 -1.20 0.66 -24.47
CA ASN A 441 -0.39 1.10 -25.61
C ASN A 441 1.10 0.99 -25.31
N GLY A 442 1.89 0.78 -26.36
CA GLY A 442 3.34 0.91 -26.30
C GLY A 442 3.75 2.36 -26.10
N GLY A 443 4.90 2.56 -25.47
CA GLY A 443 5.52 3.86 -25.31
C GLY A 443 6.28 4.30 -26.55
N THR A 444 6.45 5.61 -26.72
CA THR A 444 7.24 6.16 -27.82
C THR A 444 8.74 6.12 -27.52
N GLY A 445 9.60 6.04 -28.54
CA GLY A 445 11.06 6.01 -28.37
C GLY A 445 11.79 5.79 -29.69
N ALA A 446 13.12 5.59 -29.66
CA ALA A 446 13.89 5.23 -30.85
C ALA A 446 13.38 3.92 -31.47
N THR A 447 13.14 2.92 -30.61
CA THR A 447 12.24 1.82 -30.90
C THR A 447 10.98 2.03 -30.06
N PRO A 448 9.80 2.24 -30.67
CA PRO A 448 8.55 2.23 -29.94
C PRO A 448 8.33 0.89 -29.24
N GLY A 449 7.78 0.92 -28.04
CA GLY A 449 7.34 -0.30 -27.37
C GLY A 449 6.16 -0.92 -28.10
N THR A 450 5.98 -2.22 -27.94
CA THR A 450 4.80 -2.91 -28.49
C THR A 450 3.59 -2.65 -27.61
N GLY A 451 2.41 -2.45 -28.21
CA GLY A 451 1.15 -2.54 -27.48
C GLY A 451 0.96 -3.90 -26.81
N GLY A 452 0.23 -3.93 -25.70
CA GLY A 452 -0.17 -5.16 -25.02
C GLY A 452 -1.38 -5.79 -25.70
N ALA A 453 -1.50 -7.11 -25.61
CA ALA A 453 -2.69 -7.81 -26.09
C ALA A 453 -3.90 -7.50 -25.20
N GLY A 454 -5.07 -7.33 -25.82
CA GLY A 454 -6.36 -7.41 -25.14
C GLY A 454 -6.70 -8.85 -24.75
N ALA A 455 -7.66 -9.01 -23.86
CA ALA A 455 -8.06 -10.31 -23.35
C ALA A 455 -9.52 -10.63 -23.67
N ALA A 456 -9.83 -11.93 -23.72
CA ALA A 456 -11.19 -12.42 -23.96
C ALA A 456 -12.16 -11.99 -22.85
N GLY A 457 -13.41 -11.76 -23.23
CA GLY A 457 -14.52 -11.67 -22.28
C GLY A 457 -14.87 -13.04 -21.71
N GLY A 458 -15.57 -13.03 -20.58
CA GLY A 458 -16.10 -14.24 -19.95
C GLY A 458 -17.35 -14.76 -20.65
N THR A 459 -17.70 -16.00 -20.36
CA THR A 459 -18.90 -16.65 -20.92
C THR A 459 -20.18 -16.11 -20.27
N GLY A 460 -21.25 -15.99 -21.05
CA GLY A 460 -22.60 -15.75 -20.53
C GLY A 460 -23.17 -16.98 -19.80
N GLY A 461 -24.25 -16.76 -19.06
CA GLY A 461 -24.97 -17.81 -18.35
C GLY A 461 -25.48 -18.91 -19.29
N THR A 462 -25.41 -20.15 -18.84
CA THR A 462 -25.79 -21.33 -19.62
C THR A 462 -27.28 -21.38 -19.98
N LEU A 463 -28.15 -20.73 -19.20
CA LEU A 463 -29.59 -20.61 -19.47
C LEU A 463 -29.94 -19.27 -20.11
N PHE A 464 -29.43 -18.16 -19.56
CA PHE A 464 -29.60 -16.81 -20.14
C PHE A 464 -28.36 -15.95 -19.88
N GLY A 465 -27.88 -15.27 -20.92
CA GLY A 465 -26.77 -14.34 -20.81
C GLY A 465 -25.96 -14.18 -22.10
N ALA A 466 -25.44 -12.99 -22.32
CA ALA A 466 -24.48 -12.74 -23.38
C ALA A 466 -23.04 -12.98 -22.90
N PRO A 467 -22.13 -13.51 -23.73
CA PRO A 467 -20.70 -13.45 -23.47
C PRO A 467 -20.22 -11.99 -23.38
N GLY A 468 -19.17 -11.76 -22.60
CA GLY A 468 -18.48 -10.48 -22.54
C GLY A 468 -17.70 -10.19 -23.82
N THR A 469 -17.47 -8.92 -24.10
CA THR A 469 -16.68 -8.51 -25.26
C THR A 469 -15.19 -8.75 -25.03
N THR A 470 -14.44 -9.06 -26.09
CA THR A 470 -12.97 -9.10 -26.04
C THR A 470 -12.41 -7.68 -25.97
N GLY A 471 -11.39 -7.46 -25.15
CA GLY A 471 -10.68 -6.19 -25.07
C GLY A 471 -9.85 -5.94 -26.33
N ALA A 472 -9.74 -4.67 -26.73
CA ALA A 472 -8.88 -4.28 -27.84
C ALA A 472 -7.40 -4.42 -27.47
N ASP A 473 -6.57 -4.74 -28.46
CA ASP A 473 -5.11 -4.66 -28.34
C ASP A 473 -4.69 -3.19 -28.22
N GLY A 474 -3.62 -2.95 -27.46
CA GLY A 474 -2.95 -1.65 -27.43
C GLY A 474 -2.18 -1.39 -28.73
N THR A 475 -1.97 -0.12 -29.02
CA THR A 475 -1.22 0.33 -30.20
C THR A 475 0.26 0.52 -29.92
#